data_AF-A0A090S6V2-F1
#
_entry.id   AF-A0A090S6V2-F1
#
_cell.length_a   1.000
_cell.length_b   1.000
_cell.length_c   1.000
_cell.angle_alpha   90.00
_cell.angle_beta   90.00
_cell.angle_gamma   90.00
#
_symmetry.space_group_name_H-M   'P 1'
#
loop_
_entity.id
_entity.type
_entity.pdbx_description
1 polymer ?
#
loop_
_entity_poly.entity_id
_entity_poly.type
_entity_poly.pdbx_seq_one_letter_code
_entity_poly.pdbx_strand_id
1 'polypeptide(L)'
;MVVDPESYPWSSWCYLNGSKPSPTWFDSKTTLESFDSSPSAALEKYKQFVLDGKDENPWQNVKRQIFLGDETFIQRHLSNLNGIDIELSDSPTPQRRSAPLTLEEYQQQAQSRDEAICLAFRSGGYTQKQIGAYFGLHYSRVSRIVSKSTL
;
A
#
# COMPACT_ATOMS: atom_id res chain seq x y z
N MET A 1 9.16 -8.18 6.32
CA MET A 1 10.22 -7.23 6.72
C MET A 1 11.53 -7.71 6.15
N VAL A 2 12.46 -6.80 5.86
CA VAL A 2 13.78 -7.13 5.31
C VAL A 2 14.66 -7.66 6.45
N VAL A 3 15.19 -8.87 6.30
CA VAL A 3 16.01 -9.53 7.35
C VAL A 3 17.45 -9.05 7.31
N ASP A 4 17.96 -8.68 6.14
CA ASP A 4 19.32 -8.14 5.97
C ASP A 4 19.29 -6.96 4.98
N PRO A 5 19.87 -5.79 5.30
CA PRO A 5 19.94 -4.67 4.36
C PRO A 5 20.51 -5.04 2.98
N GLU A 6 21.45 -5.99 2.89
CA GLU A 6 22.01 -6.48 1.63
C GLU A 6 21.00 -7.26 0.78
N SER A 7 19.99 -7.86 1.42
CA SER A 7 18.93 -8.61 0.73
C SER A 7 17.90 -7.72 0.03
N TYR A 8 17.97 -6.40 0.22
CA TYR A 8 17.02 -5.45 -0.34
C TYR A 8 17.66 -4.58 -1.44
N PRO A 9 17.59 -5.03 -2.71
CA PRO A 9 18.37 -4.46 -3.82
C PRO A 9 17.91 -3.07 -4.26
N TRP A 10 16.74 -2.63 -3.80
CA TRP A 10 16.17 -1.31 -4.11
C TRP A 10 16.55 -0.23 -3.09
N SER A 11 17.35 -0.56 -2.07
CA SER A 11 17.93 0.44 -1.18
C SER A 11 19.24 1.02 -1.70
N SER A 12 19.59 2.19 -1.19
CA SER A 12 20.91 2.78 -1.35
C SER A 12 22.04 2.01 -0.65
N TRP A 13 21.70 1.05 0.23
CA TRP A 13 22.66 0.30 1.05
C TRP A 13 23.73 -0.39 0.21
N CYS A 14 23.33 -1.17 -0.81
CA CYS A 14 24.27 -1.91 -1.64
C CYS A 14 25.25 -1.00 -2.39
N TYR A 15 24.82 0.20 -2.78
CA TYR A 15 25.67 1.15 -3.50
C TYR A 15 26.64 1.87 -2.55
N LEU A 16 26.16 2.28 -1.38
CA LEU A 16 26.97 2.98 -0.37
C LEU A 16 27.95 2.06 0.35
N ASN A 17 27.61 0.78 0.53
CA ASN A 17 28.48 -0.22 1.14
C ASN A 17 29.47 -0.86 0.15
N GLY A 18 29.42 -0.48 -1.14
CA GLY A 18 30.31 -0.99 -2.19
C GLY A 18 30.00 -2.41 -2.68
N SER A 19 28.94 -3.06 -2.18
CA SER A 19 28.49 -4.39 -2.61
C SER A 19 27.96 -4.39 -4.07
N LYS A 20 27.57 -3.22 -4.59
CA LYS A 20 27.19 -3.01 -5.99
C LYS A 20 27.80 -1.74 -6.55
N PRO A 21 28.12 -1.70 -7.86
CA PRO A 21 28.53 -0.47 -8.51
C PRO A 21 27.41 0.57 -8.45
N SER A 22 27.77 1.81 -8.12
CA SER A 22 26.83 2.94 -8.09
C SER A 22 26.33 3.24 -9.50
N PRO A 23 25.00 3.27 -9.74
CA PRO A 23 24.43 3.76 -10.99
C PRO A 23 24.78 5.24 -11.22
N THR A 24 24.82 5.65 -12.49
CA THR A 24 25.13 7.06 -12.86
C THR A 24 24.11 8.07 -12.36
N TRP A 25 22.88 7.64 -12.10
CA TRP A 25 21.81 8.48 -11.55
C TRP A 25 21.82 8.54 -10.01
N PHE A 26 22.58 7.67 -9.33
CA PHE A 26 22.59 7.63 -7.87
C PHE A 26 23.58 8.64 -7.33
N ASP A 27 23.07 9.63 -6.59
CA ASP A 27 23.88 10.62 -5.91
C ASP A 27 24.14 10.23 -4.44
N SER A 28 25.27 9.56 -4.23
CA SER A 28 25.75 9.18 -2.90
C SER A 28 26.00 10.40 -2.00
N LYS A 29 26.42 11.54 -2.57
CA LYS A 29 26.80 12.72 -1.80
C LYS A 29 25.57 13.34 -1.15
N THR A 30 24.55 13.65 -1.94
CA THR A 30 23.28 14.20 -1.44
C THR A 30 22.62 13.28 -0.40
N THR A 31 22.73 11.96 -0.60
CA THR A 31 22.21 10.97 0.36
C THR A 31 22.93 11.05 1.72
N LEU A 32 24.24 11.22 1.71
CA LEU A 32 25.07 11.22 2.92
C LEU A 32 25.11 12.58 3.64
N GLU A 33 24.87 13.70 2.95
CA GLU A 33 24.88 15.06 3.52
C GLU A 33 23.90 15.24 4.69
N SER A 34 22.84 14.44 4.75
CA SER A 34 21.86 14.47 5.87
C SER A 34 22.41 13.88 7.17
N PHE A 35 23.50 13.12 7.12
CA PHE A 35 24.06 12.40 8.27
C PHE A 35 25.28 13.09 8.89
N ASP A 36 26.16 13.65 8.06
CA ASP A 36 27.33 14.42 8.49
C ASP A 36 27.91 15.24 7.32
N SER A 37 28.72 16.25 7.64
CA SER A 37 29.50 17.01 6.64
C SER A 37 30.76 16.26 6.20
N SER A 38 31.29 15.36 7.03
CA SER A 38 32.44 14.50 6.70
C SER A 38 31.97 13.22 5.99
N PRO A 39 32.48 12.89 4.78
CA PRO A 39 32.02 11.72 4.03
C PRO A 39 32.14 10.38 4.76
N SER A 40 33.24 10.17 5.49
CA SER A 40 33.46 8.93 6.24
C SER A 40 32.53 8.81 7.44
N ALA A 41 32.33 9.90 8.19
CA ALA A 41 31.43 9.95 9.33
C ALA A 41 29.96 9.80 8.89
N ALA A 42 29.59 10.43 7.77
CA ALA A 42 28.26 10.34 7.20
C ALA A 42 27.91 8.89 6.80
N LEU A 43 28.86 8.17 6.19
CA LEU A 43 28.66 6.78 5.80
C LEU A 43 28.45 5.87 7.02
N GLU A 44 29.26 6.04 8.07
CA GLU A 44 29.10 5.24 9.30
C GLU A 44 27.78 5.54 10.02
N LYS A 45 27.38 6.83 10.11
CA LYS A 45 26.09 7.22 10.66
C LYS A 45 24.91 6.70 9.83
N TYR A 46 25.02 6.70 8.51
CA TYR A 46 24.02 6.09 7.62
C TYR A 46 23.88 4.59 7.91
N LYS A 47 25.00 3.87 8.00
CA LYS A 47 24.97 2.43 8.30
C LYS A 47 24.28 2.15 9.64
N GLN A 48 24.66 2.91 10.66
CA GLN A 48 24.07 2.81 11.99
C GLN A 48 22.56 3.09 11.94
N PHE A 49 22.13 4.17 11.28
CA PHE A 49 20.71 4.50 11.13
C PHE A 49 19.89 3.37 10.49
N VAL A 50 20.40 2.73 9.44
CA VAL A 50 19.70 1.62 8.77
C VAL A 50 19.61 0.39 9.67
N LEU A 51 20.67 0.09 10.43
CA LEU A 51 20.69 -1.04 11.37
C LEU A 51 19.75 -0.79 12.56
N ASP A 52 19.76 0.42 13.12
CA ASP A 52 18.90 0.82 14.23
C ASP A 52 17.41 0.76 13.84
N GLY A 53 17.08 1.14 12.60
CA GLY A 53 15.70 1.13 12.09
C GLY A 53 15.21 -0.21 11.53
N LYS A 54 16.07 -1.23 11.45
CA LYS A 54 15.76 -2.51 10.77
C LYS A 54 14.56 -3.24 11.37
N ASP A 55 14.45 -3.23 12.70
CA ASP A 55 13.43 -3.98 13.44
C ASP A 55 12.19 -3.13 13.75
N GLU A 56 12.19 -1.84 13.39
CA GLU A 56 11.03 -0.98 13.60
C GLU A 56 9.92 -1.27 12.60
N ASN A 57 8.71 -1.52 13.12
CA ASN A 57 7.53 -1.72 12.30
C ASN A 57 6.77 -0.41 12.11
N PRO A 58 6.96 0.33 11.00
CA PRO A 58 6.30 1.61 10.79
C PRO A 58 4.77 1.48 10.75
N TRP A 59 4.24 0.30 10.39
CA TRP A 59 2.81 0.04 10.31
C TRP A 59 2.09 0.13 11.66
N GLN A 60 2.81 -0.04 12.79
CA GLN A 60 2.22 0.14 14.12
C GLN A 60 1.85 1.60 14.40
N ASN A 61 2.53 2.55 13.76
CA ASN A 61 2.35 3.98 13.96
C ASN A 61 1.52 4.63 12.84
N VAL A 62 0.96 3.82 11.92
CA VAL A 62 0.07 4.33 10.88
C VAL A 62 -1.29 4.65 11.49
N LYS A 63 -1.65 5.93 11.48
CA LYS A 63 -2.94 6.45 11.93
C LYS A 63 -3.83 6.71 10.72
N ARG A 64 -5.12 6.42 10.88
CA ARG A 64 -6.16 6.62 9.84
C ARG A 64 -5.80 5.96 8.49
N GLN A 65 -5.08 4.84 8.53
CA GLN A 65 -4.70 4.01 7.38
C GLN A 65 -3.78 4.65 6.32
N ILE A 66 -3.49 5.96 6.39
CA ILE A 66 -2.71 6.67 5.37
C ILE A 66 -1.62 7.59 5.95
N PHE A 67 -1.62 7.88 7.26
CA PHE A 67 -0.67 8.81 7.86
C PHE A 67 0.32 8.08 8.77
N LEU A 68 1.61 8.31 8.55
CA LEU A 68 2.69 7.90 9.45
C LEU A 68 3.28 9.16 10.10
N GLY A 69 3.01 9.37 11.37
CA GLY A 69 3.42 10.58 12.09
C GLY A 69 2.63 10.82 13.37
N ASP A 70 2.98 11.91 14.07
CA ASP A 70 2.32 12.30 15.31
C ASP A 70 0.95 12.98 15.05
N GLU A 71 0.21 13.26 16.12
CA GLU A 71 -1.14 13.86 15.99
C GLU A 71 -1.05 15.28 15.38
N THR A 72 0.02 16.03 15.67
CA THR A 72 0.18 17.40 15.16
C THR A 72 0.42 17.41 13.66
N PHE A 73 1.23 16.50 13.14
CA PHE A 73 1.43 16.26 11.71
C PHE A 73 0.10 15.93 11.02
N ILE A 74 -0.68 15.02 11.59
CA ILE A 74 -1.96 14.59 11.01
C ILE A 74 -2.95 15.75 10.95
N GLN A 75 -3.11 16.52 12.02
CA GLN A 75 -4.05 17.64 12.05
C GLN A 75 -3.69 18.71 11.01
N ARG A 76 -2.40 19.01 10.84
CA ARG A 76 -1.92 19.94 9.80
C ARG A 76 -2.22 19.45 8.39
N HIS A 77 -2.12 18.14 8.13
CA HIS A 77 -2.42 17.60 6.81
C HIS A 77 -3.92 17.45 6.56
N LEU A 78 -4.72 17.13 7.58
CA LEU A 78 -6.19 17.09 7.49
C LEU A 78 -6.79 18.48 7.25
N SER A 79 -6.27 19.53 7.89
CA SER A 79 -6.77 20.89 7.68
C SER A 79 -6.65 21.36 6.23
N ASN A 80 -5.64 20.84 5.50
CA ASN A 80 -5.44 21.12 4.08
C ASN A 80 -6.37 20.30 3.16
N LEU A 81 -7.07 19.30 3.69
CA LEU A 81 -8.01 18.44 2.97
C LEU A 81 -9.47 18.87 3.13
N ASN A 82 -9.76 19.91 3.92
CA ASN A 82 -11.10 20.43 4.26
C ASN A 82 -11.97 20.92 3.08
N GLY A 83 -11.56 20.71 1.82
CA GLY A 83 -12.34 20.98 0.61
C GLY A 83 -12.52 19.77 -0.30
N ILE A 84 -12.04 18.59 0.10
CA ILE A 84 -12.25 17.34 -0.61
C ILE A 84 -13.27 16.57 0.21
N ASP A 85 -14.52 16.50 -0.28
CA ASP A 85 -15.51 15.53 0.19
C ASP A 85 -14.97 14.14 -0.17
N ILE A 86 -14.05 13.64 0.64
CA ILE A 86 -13.66 12.24 0.63
C ILE A 86 -14.79 11.55 1.36
N GLU A 87 -15.87 11.26 0.64
CA GLU A 87 -16.65 10.07 0.97
C GLU A 87 -15.61 8.97 1.14
N LEU A 88 -15.37 8.56 2.39
CA LEU A 88 -14.52 7.45 2.75
C LEU A 88 -15.19 6.19 2.19
N SER A 89 -15.10 6.02 0.88
CA SER A 89 -15.37 4.79 0.19
C SER A 89 -14.47 3.75 0.85
N ASP A 90 -15.11 2.79 1.52
CA ASP A 90 -14.55 1.71 2.37
C ASP A 90 -13.54 0.77 1.69
N SER A 91 -12.80 1.22 0.68
CA SER A 91 -11.77 0.40 0.04
C SER A 91 -10.67 1.29 -0.56
N PRO A 92 -9.39 1.10 -0.14
CA PRO A 92 -8.28 1.70 -0.88
C PRO A 92 -8.35 1.21 -2.32
N THR A 93 -8.34 2.16 -3.27
CA THR A 93 -8.26 1.87 -4.70
C THR A 93 -7.10 0.91 -4.92
N PRO A 94 -7.34 -0.33 -5.39
CA PRO A 94 -6.27 -1.29 -5.52
C PRO A 94 -5.23 -0.77 -6.51
N GLN A 95 -3.98 -0.77 -6.06
CA GLN A 95 -2.79 -0.73 -6.88
C GLN A 95 -2.99 -1.60 -8.14
N ARG A 96 -2.75 -1.03 -9.33
CA ARG A 96 -3.10 -1.56 -10.68
C ARG A 96 -3.31 -3.08 -10.70
N ARG A 97 -4.57 -3.50 -10.62
CA ARG A 97 -4.99 -4.88 -10.94
C ARG A 97 -5.29 -4.98 -12.43
N SER A 98 -5.17 -6.18 -12.99
CA SER A 98 -5.70 -6.47 -14.33
C SER A 98 -7.17 -6.07 -14.41
N ALA A 99 -7.62 -5.62 -15.58
CA ALA A 99 -9.02 -5.26 -15.78
C ALA A 99 -9.93 -6.44 -15.36
N PRO A 100 -10.98 -6.20 -14.56
CA PRO A 100 -11.92 -7.25 -14.19
C PRO A 100 -12.67 -7.75 -15.43
N LEU A 101 -13.07 -9.03 -15.42
CA LEU A 101 -14.10 -9.51 -16.34
C LEU A 101 -15.41 -8.74 -16.12
N THR A 102 -16.29 -8.73 -17.11
CA THR A 102 -17.64 -8.20 -16.97
C THR A 102 -18.47 -9.03 -15.98
N LEU A 103 -19.52 -8.41 -15.41
CA LEU A 103 -20.43 -9.12 -14.49
C LEU A 103 -21.16 -10.28 -15.18
N GLU A 104 -21.39 -10.19 -16.49
CA GLU A 104 -21.97 -11.27 -17.30
C GLU A 104 -21.00 -12.45 -17.42
N GLU A 105 -19.72 -12.20 -17.68
CA GLU A 105 -18.70 -13.26 -17.74
C GLU A 105 -18.54 -13.98 -16.39
N TYR A 106 -18.58 -13.25 -15.27
CA TYR A 106 -18.59 -13.89 -13.94
C TYR A 106 -19.83 -14.75 -13.72
N GLN A 107 -20.99 -14.32 -14.24
CA GLN A 107 -22.22 -15.10 -14.16
C GLN A 107 -22.18 -16.36 -15.02
N GLN A 108 -21.52 -16.32 -16.18
CA GLN A 108 -21.36 -17.48 -17.05
C GLN A 108 -20.36 -18.51 -16.51
N GLN A 109 -19.33 -18.07 -15.79
CA GLN A 109 -18.30 -18.94 -15.22
C GLN A 109 -18.69 -19.60 -13.89
N ALA A 110 -19.62 -18.99 -13.15
CA ALA A 110 -20.04 -19.46 -11.84
C ALA A 110 -21.14 -20.53 -11.92
N GLN A 111 -21.15 -21.46 -10.97
CA GLN A 111 -22.20 -22.46 -10.83
C GLN A 111 -23.47 -21.88 -10.18
N SER A 112 -23.34 -20.74 -9.48
CA SER A 112 -24.46 -20.05 -8.84
C SER A 112 -24.32 -18.53 -8.87
N ARG A 113 -25.44 -17.82 -8.73
CA ARG A 113 -25.46 -16.35 -8.59
C ARG A 113 -24.58 -15.88 -7.42
N ASP A 114 -24.66 -16.56 -6.29
CA ASP A 114 -23.94 -16.16 -5.08
C ASP A 114 -22.43 -16.37 -5.27
N GLU A 115 -22.01 -17.39 -6.02
CA GLU A 115 -20.64 -17.58 -6.45
C GLU A 115 -20.18 -16.50 -7.45
N ALA A 116 -21.00 -16.15 -8.45
CA ALA A 116 -20.71 -15.05 -9.38
C ALA A 116 -20.50 -13.71 -8.64
N ILE A 117 -21.35 -13.43 -7.64
CA ILE A 117 -21.25 -12.26 -6.75
C ILE A 117 -19.91 -12.28 -6.00
N CYS A 118 -19.50 -13.44 -5.50
CA CYS A 118 -18.23 -13.58 -4.78
C CYS A 118 -17.02 -13.41 -5.71
N LEU A 119 -17.04 -13.99 -6.91
CA LEU A 119 -15.98 -13.83 -7.91
C LEU A 119 -15.84 -12.37 -8.36
N ALA A 120 -16.96 -11.71 -8.67
CA ALA A 120 -16.99 -10.30 -9.04
C ALA A 120 -16.48 -9.40 -7.90
N PHE A 121 -16.87 -9.67 -6.65
CA PHE A 121 -16.36 -8.92 -5.49
C PHE A 121 -14.86 -9.15 -5.28
N ARG A 122 -14.39 -10.40 -5.35
CA ARG A 122 -12.97 -10.77 -5.18
C ARG A 122 -12.07 -10.15 -6.26
N SER A 123 -12.60 -9.93 -7.47
CA SER A 123 -11.87 -9.21 -8.52
C SER A 123 -11.43 -7.81 -8.09
N GLY A 124 -12.19 -7.16 -7.19
CA GLY A 124 -11.97 -5.78 -6.75
C GLY A 124 -12.28 -4.74 -7.84
N GLY A 125 -12.89 -5.15 -8.95
CA GLY A 125 -13.26 -4.27 -10.06
C GLY A 125 -14.65 -3.63 -9.94
N TYR A 126 -15.47 -4.10 -8.99
CA TYR A 126 -16.84 -3.63 -8.77
C TYR A 126 -17.12 -3.41 -7.29
N THR A 127 -17.81 -2.33 -6.98
CA THR A 127 -18.36 -2.08 -5.65
C THR A 127 -19.54 -3.02 -5.38
N GLN A 128 -19.82 -3.33 -4.10
CA GLN A 128 -21.00 -4.13 -3.72
C GLN A 128 -22.32 -3.50 -4.21
N LYS A 129 -22.37 -2.18 -4.36
CA LYS A 129 -23.50 -1.44 -4.92
C LYS A 129 -23.67 -1.71 -6.43
N GLN A 130 -22.59 -1.70 -7.20
CA GLN A 130 -22.61 -2.03 -8.63
C GLN A 130 -23.00 -3.49 -8.87
N ILE A 131 -22.44 -4.42 -8.08
CA ILE A 131 -22.81 -5.84 -8.12
C ILE A 131 -24.30 -5.99 -7.79
N GLY A 132 -24.78 -5.31 -6.76
CA GLY A 132 -26.18 -5.31 -6.37
C GLY A 132 -27.11 -4.82 -7.48
N ALA A 133 -26.78 -3.69 -8.11
CA ALA A 133 -27.56 -3.13 -9.21
C ALA A 133 -27.68 -4.11 -10.40
N TYR A 134 -26.62 -4.84 -10.74
CA TYR A 134 -26.63 -5.83 -11.81
C TYR A 134 -27.49 -7.06 -11.46
N PHE A 135 -27.30 -7.63 -10.27
CA PHE A 135 -28.03 -8.84 -9.85
C PHE A 135 -29.45 -8.54 -9.30
N GLY A 136 -29.91 -7.28 -9.32
CA GLY A 136 -31.20 -6.88 -8.76
C GLY A 136 -31.27 -7.02 -7.23
N LEU A 137 -30.13 -6.92 -6.54
CA LEU A 137 -30.01 -7.08 -5.10
C LEU A 137 -29.64 -5.77 -4.42
N HIS A 138 -30.22 -5.51 -3.26
CA HIS A 138 -29.75 -4.44 -2.40
C HIS A 138 -28.33 -4.73 -1.88
N TYR A 139 -27.49 -3.70 -1.72
CA TYR A 139 -26.08 -3.86 -1.33
C TYR A 139 -25.90 -4.69 -0.03
N SER A 140 -26.82 -4.55 0.92
CA SER A 140 -26.79 -5.30 2.19
C SER A 140 -27.03 -6.82 2.01
N ARG A 141 -27.62 -7.25 0.89
CA ARG A 141 -27.73 -8.66 0.54
C ARG A 141 -26.43 -9.17 -0.08
N VAL A 142 -25.80 -8.38 -0.95
CA VAL A 142 -24.48 -8.68 -1.53
C VAL A 142 -23.43 -8.83 -0.42
N SER A 143 -23.40 -7.89 0.53
CA SER A 143 -22.53 -7.94 1.72
C SER A 143 -22.66 -9.26 2.49
N ARG A 144 -23.90 -9.72 2.74
CA ARG A 144 -24.15 -11.00 3.43
C ARG A 144 -23.72 -12.24 2.64
N ILE A 145 -23.79 -12.19 1.31
CA ILE A 145 -23.36 -13.30 0.44
C ILE A 145 -21.83 -13.40 0.49
N VAL A 146 -21.15 -12.28 0.32
CA VAL A 146 -19.68 -12.19 0.38
C VAL A 146 -19.15 -12.63 1.73
N SER A 147 -19.75 -12.18 2.83
CA SER A 147 -19.29 -12.54 4.18
C SER A 147 -19.42 -14.03 4.49
N LYS A 148 -20.44 -14.71 3.94
CA LYS A 148 -20.62 -16.17 4.09
C LYS A 148 -19.63 -17.01 3.28
N SER A 149 -19.12 -16.47 2.18
CA SER A 149 -18.14 -17.13 1.29
C SER A 149 -16.68 -16.94 1.73
N THR A 150 -16.46 -16.13 2.78
CA THR A 150 -15.12 -15.83 3.31
C THR A 150 -14.77 -16.69 4.54
N LEU A 151 -15.47 -17.82 4.72
CA LEU A 151 -15.14 -18.92 5.64
C LEU A 151 -14.74 -20.15 4.83
#